data_AF-A0A3B9PAF3-F1
#
_entry.id   AF-A0A3B9PAF3-F1
#
_cell.length_a   1.000
_cell.length_b   1.000
_cell.length_c   1.000
_cell.angle_alpha   90.00
_cell.angle_beta   90.00
_cell.angle_gamma   90.00
#
_symmetry.space_group_name_H-M   'P 1'
#
loop_
_entity.id
_entity.type
_entity.pdbx_description
1 polymer ?
#
loop_
_entity_poly.entity_id
_entity_poly.type
_entity_poly.pdbx_seq_one_letter_code
_entity_poly.pdbx_strand_id
1 'polypeptide(L)'
;ILTQPQFEPLPIAHQVAVIYAAIEGYLDQIPLDKISEFEKRFIKHLTQYHAGLLTEFAAGRWNEQLEKELKDTLDDFIARLYEMGFLEEIEEMEI
;
A
#
# COMPACT_ATOMS: atom_id res chain seq x y z
N ILE A 1 12.99 -0.15 28.27
CA ILE A 1 12.79 1.30 28.49
C ILE A 1 14.17 1.87 28.72
N LEU A 2 14.59 2.94 28.03
CA LEU A 2 15.98 3.43 27.85
C LEU A 2 16.64 2.98 26.55
N THR A 3 16.08 3.46 25.42
CA THR A 3 16.70 4.35 24.42
C THR A 3 15.91 4.23 23.12
N GLN A 4 15.03 5.19 22.87
CA GLN A 4 14.43 5.43 21.55
C GLN A 4 15.04 6.72 20.99
N PRO A 5 15.49 6.77 19.72
CA PRO A 5 15.39 8.00 18.94
C PRO A 5 13.92 8.21 18.54
N GLN A 6 13.38 9.41 18.83
CA GLN A 6 11.98 9.80 18.65
C GLN A 6 11.59 10.04 17.18
N PHE A 7 10.28 9.84 16.91
CA PHE A 7 9.52 10.08 15.66
C PHE A 7 9.73 9.10 14.51
N GLU A 8 8.94 8.02 14.48
CA GLU A 8 8.09 7.80 13.32
C GLU A 8 6.69 7.41 13.84
N PRO A 9 5.77 8.38 14.05
CA PRO A 9 4.38 8.08 13.69
C PRO A 9 4.41 7.45 12.30
N LEU A 10 3.59 6.42 12.01
CA LEU A 10 3.40 5.96 10.62
C LEU A 10 3.44 7.20 9.72
N PRO A 11 4.48 7.40 8.89
CA PRO A 11 4.64 8.62 8.13
C PRO A 11 3.32 8.93 7.49
N ILE A 12 2.82 10.15 7.59
CA ILE A 12 1.50 10.52 7.05
C ILE A 12 1.38 10.02 5.59
N ALA A 13 2.49 10.02 4.86
CA ALA A 13 2.64 9.37 3.55
C ALA A 13 2.21 7.89 3.48
N HIS A 14 2.62 7.05 4.43
CA HIS A 14 2.23 5.64 4.51
C HIS A 14 0.72 5.52 4.77
N GLN A 15 0.19 6.33 5.68
CA GLN A 15 -1.25 6.33 5.96
C GLN A 15 -2.05 6.75 4.73
N VAL A 16 -1.62 7.79 4.02
CA VAL A 16 -2.24 8.25 2.78
C VAL A 16 -2.27 7.14 1.74
N ALA A 17 -1.16 6.44 1.52
CA ALA A 17 -1.09 5.34 0.55
C ALA A 17 -2.01 4.16 0.90
N VAL A 18 -2.05 3.76 2.18
CA VAL A 18 -2.90 2.65 2.65
C VAL A 18 -4.38 3.02 2.63
N ILE A 19 -4.74 4.24 3.04
CA ILE A 19 -6.12 4.72 3.00
C ILE A 19 -6.60 4.84 1.56
N TYR A 20 -5.77 5.34 0.65
CA TYR A 20 -6.12 5.36 -0.78
C TYR A 20 -6.41 3.96 -1.31
N ALA A 21 -5.55 2.98 -0.99
CA ALA A 21 -5.77 1.59 -1.37
C ALA A 21 -7.09 1.02 -0.82
N ALA A 22 -7.48 1.40 0.40
CA ALA A 22 -8.77 1.02 0.98
C ALA A 22 -9.97 1.66 0.28
N ILE A 23 -9.88 2.95 -0.07
CA ILE A 23 -10.96 3.70 -0.71
C ILE A 23 -11.22 3.21 -2.14
N GLU A 24 -10.16 2.89 -2.88
CA GLU A 24 -10.25 2.37 -4.25
C GLU A 24 -10.62 0.87 -4.33
N GLY A 25 -10.82 0.20 -3.18
CA GLY A 25 -11.27 -1.19 -3.12
C GLY A 25 -10.16 -2.25 -3.28
N TYR A 26 -8.88 -1.87 -3.29
CA TYR A 26 -7.77 -2.83 -3.40
C TYR A 26 -7.67 -3.79 -2.22
N LEU A 27 -8.22 -3.42 -1.06
CA LEU A 27 -8.25 -4.28 0.12
C LEU A 27 -9.37 -5.31 0.08
N ASP A 28 -10.38 -5.17 -0.79
CA ASP A 28 -11.55 -6.06 -0.82
C ASP A 28 -11.19 -7.49 -1.28
N GLN A 29 -10.13 -7.59 -2.09
CA GLN A 29 -9.56 -8.85 -2.57
C GLN A 29 -8.53 -9.48 -1.60
N ILE A 30 -8.27 -8.84 -0.46
CA ILE A 30 -7.26 -9.27 0.51
C ILE A 30 -7.97 -9.87 1.73
N PRO A 31 -7.69 -11.14 2.08
CA PRO A 31 -8.20 -11.73 3.32
C PRO A 31 -7.83 -10.88 4.54
N LEU A 32 -8.78 -10.73 5.49
CA LEU A 32 -8.64 -9.87 6.67
C LEU A 32 -7.37 -10.15 7.48
N ASP A 33 -6.99 -11.43 7.58
CA ASP A 33 -5.79 -11.89 8.29
C ASP A 33 -4.48 -11.55 7.55
N LYS A 34 -4.55 -11.29 6.24
CA LYS A 34 -3.41 -10.90 5.39
C LYS A 34 -3.25 -9.39 5.23
N ILE A 35 -4.22 -8.56 5.63
CA ILE A 35 -4.16 -7.09 5.47
C ILE A 35 -2.91 -6.49 6.13
N SER A 36 -2.58 -6.89 7.36
CA SER A 36 -1.40 -6.35 8.04
C SER A 36 -0.08 -6.71 7.33
N GLU A 37 -0.03 -7.86 6.67
CA GLU A 37 1.14 -8.25 5.88
C GLU A 37 1.19 -7.50 4.54
N PHE A 38 0.04 -7.30 3.90
CA PHE A 38 -0.08 -6.45 2.72
C PHE A 38 0.45 -5.04 2.98
N GLU A 39 0.00 -4.38 4.05
CA GLU A 39 0.43 -3.02 4.39
C GLU A 39 1.96 -2.95 4.52
N LYS A 40 2.57 -3.88 5.25
CA LYS A 40 4.03 -3.92 5.43
C LYS A 40 4.77 -4.11 4.11
N ARG A 41 4.27 -5.00 3.24
CA ARG A 41 4.87 -5.27 1.94
C ARG A 41 4.72 -4.09 1.00
N PHE A 42 3.54 -3.46 1.00
CA PHE A 42 3.24 -2.30 0.17
C PHE A 42 4.09 -1.09 0.56
N ILE A 43 4.15 -0.77 1.86
CA ILE A 43 5.01 0.31 2.35
C ILE A 43 6.49 0.04 2.05
N LYS A 44 6.95 -1.20 2.21
CA LYS A 44 8.32 -1.58 1.83
C LYS A 44 8.57 -1.38 0.34
N HIS A 45 7.61 -1.75 -0.51
CA HIS A 45 7.68 -1.55 -1.95
C HIS A 45 7.77 -0.07 -2.31
N LEU A 46 6.89 0.78 -1.75
CA LEU A 46 6.93 2.22 -1.95
C LEU A 46 8.24 2.84 -1.47
N THR A 47 8.76 2.41 -0.32
CA THR A 47 10.04 2.91 0.21
C THR A 47 11.22 2.56 -0.70
N GLN A 48 11.19 1.38 -1.33
CA GLN A 48 12.28 0.91 -2.18
C GLN A 48 12.25 1.47 -3.59
N TYR A 49 11.05 1.61 -4.17
CA TYR A 49 10.89 1.90 -5.60
C TYR A 49 10.21 3.25 -5.88
N HIS A 50 9.46 3.79 -4.92
CA HIS A 50 8.64 5.01 -5.07
C HIS A 50 8.86 6.02 -3.92
N ALA A 51 10.10 6.14 -3.44
CA ALA A 51 10.43 7.04 -2.31
C ALA A 51 10.09 8.52 -2.59
N GLY A 52 10.13 8.92 -3.87
CA GLY A 52 9.70 10.26 -4.30
C GLY A 52 8.22 10.53 -4.02
N LEU A 53 7.37 9.56 -4.31
CA LEU A 53 5.92 9.62 -4.06
C LEU A 53 5.62 9.75 -2.56
N LEU A 54 6.32 8.98 -1.72
CA LEU A 54 6.24 9.11 -0.27
C LEU A 54 6.70 10.49 0.24
N THR A 55 7.69 11.09 -0.41
CA THR A 55 8.18 12.43 -0.06
C THR A 55 7.13 13.51 -0.35
N GLU A 56 6.47 13.44 -1.50
CA GLU A 56 5.41 14.39 -1.87
C GLU A 56 4.22 14.28 -0.92
N PHE A 57 3.81 13.05 -0.54
CA PHE A 57 2.74 12.84 0.43
C PHE A 57 3.12 13.31 1.83
N ALA A 58 4.38 13.10 2.25
CA ALA A 58 4.88 13.62 3.53
C ALA A 58 4.86 15.16 3.57
N ALA A 59 5.02 15.82 2.42
CA ALA A 59 4.87 17.26 2.27
C ALA A 59 3.40 17.73 2.17
N GLY A 60 2.43 16.81 2.25
CA GLY A 60 0.99 17.10 2.14
C GLY A 60 0.54 17.45 0.73
N ARG A 61 1.29 17.05 -0.29
CA ARG A 61 0.95 17.32 -1.69
C ARG A 61 0.18 16.16 -2.28
N TRP A 62 -0.94 16.49 -2.92
CA TRP A 62 -1.77 15.55 -3.67
C TRP A 62 -2.20 16.22 -4.96
N ASN A 63 -2.09 15.51 -6.08
CA ASN A 63 -2.57 15.94 -7.39
C ASN A 63 -2.85 14.71 -8.26
N GLU A 64 -3.53 14.91 -9.39
CA GLU A 64 -3.93 13.83 -10.30
C GLU A 64 -2.74 13.00 -10.81
N GLN A 65 -1.56 13.60 -10.97
CA GLN A 65 -0.37 12.88 -11.44
C GLN A 65 0.18 11.93 -10.36
N LEU A 66 0.24 12.38 -9.10
CA LEU A 66 0.67 11.56 -7.97
C LEU A 66 -0.34 10.45 -7.65
N GLU A 67 -1.62 10.76 -7.75
CA GLU A 67 -2.70 9.78 -7.61
C GLU A 67 -2.60 8.70 -8.67
N LYS A 68 -2.42 9.09 -9.94
CA LYS A 68 -2.23 8.14 -11.03
C LYS A 68 -1.00 7.26 -10.82
N GLU A 69 0.13 7.85 -10.41
CA GLU A 69 1.34 7.08 -10.13
C GLU A 69 1.13 6.07 -8.99
N LEU A 70 0.44 6.47 -7.92
CA LEU A 70 0.08 5.57 -6.82
C LEU A 70 -0.84 4.44 -7.28
N LYS A 71 -1.82 4.75 -8.14
CA LYS A 71 -2.74 3.78 -8.72
C LYS A 71 -2.02 2.76 -9.59
N ASP A 72 -1.21 3.22 -10.54
CA ASP A 72 -0.41 2.36 -11.41
C ASP A 72 0.51 1.45 -10.57
N THR A 73 1.11 2.00 -9.50
CA THR A 73 1.93 1.25 -8.55
C THR A 73 1.13 0.19 -7.79
N LEU A 74 -0.10 0.49 -7.39
CA LEU A 74 -1.01 -0.45 -6.71
C LEU A 74 -1.43 -1.58 -7.65
N ASP A 75 -1.82 -1.27 -8.88
CA ASP A 75 -2.20 -2.25 -9.89
C ASP A 75 -1.05 -3.25 -10.14
N ASP A 76 0.17 -2.72 -10.36
CA ASP A 76 1.39 -3.53 -10.51
C ASP A 76 1.70 -4.36 -9.25
N PHE A 77 1.52 -3.78 -8.07
CA PHE A 77 1.82 -4.44 -6.81
C PHE A 77 0.85 -5.61 -6.56
N ILE A 78 -0.44 -5.39 -6.81
CA ILE A 78 -1.48 -6.41 -6.71
C ILE A 78 -1.23 -7.56 -7.69
N ALA A 79 -0.92 -7.25 -8.96
CA ALA A 79 -0.58 -8.28 -9.95
C ALA A 79 0.57 -9.17 -9.46
N ARG A 80 1.62 -8.56 -8.90
CA ARG A 80 2.75 -9.32 -8.31
C ARG A 80 2.32 -10.16 -7.10
N LEU A 81 1.36 -9.72 -6.30
CA LEU A 81 0.88 -10.51 -5.16
C LEU A 81 0.14 -11.78 -5.62
N TYR A 82 -0.57 -11.73 -6.74
CA TYR A 82 -1.14 -12.94 -7.38
C TYR A 82 -0.04 -13.84 -7.92
N GLU A 83 0.94 -13.31 -8.65
CA GLU A 83 2.07 -14.10 -9.18
C GLU A 83 2.89 -14.78 -8.08
N MET A 84 3.03 -14.13 -6.92
CA MET A 84 3.74 -14.67 -5.77
C MET A 84 2.91 -15.66 -4.94
N GLY A 85 1.64 -15.90 -5.29
CA GLY A 85 0.72 -16.74 -4.52
C GLY A 85 0.37 -16.18 -3.14
N PHE A 86 0.57 -14.88 -2.92
CA PHE A 86 0.14 -14.22 -1.68
C PHE A 86 -1.39 -14.05 -1.66
N LEU A 87 -1.96 -13.67 -2.80
CA LEU A 87 -3.40 -13.69 -3.05
C LEU A 87 -3.73 -14.93 -3.87
N GLU A 88 -4.83 -15.59 -3.50
CA GLU A 88 -5.42 -16.67 -4.28
C GLU A 88 -6.44 -16.03 -5.23
N GLU A 89 -6.49 -16.49 -6.49
CA GLU A 89 -7.66 -16.18 -7.32
C GLU A 89 -8.87 -16.76 -6.59
N ILE A 90 -9.83 -15.91 -6.26
CA ILE A 90 -11.10 -16.39 -5.74
C ILE A 90 -11.73 -17.13 -6.91
N GLU A 91 -11.64 -18.47 -6.94
CA GLU A 91 -12.54 -19.29 -7.74
C GLU A 91 -13.94 -18.78 -7.41
N GLU A 92 -14.62 -18.17 -8.38
CA GLU A 92 -16.03 -17.82 -8.24
C GLU A 92 -16.73 -19.09 -7.74
N MET A 93 -17.15 -19.08 -6.47
CA MET A 93 -18.08 -20.09 -6.01
C MET A 93 -19.36 -19.86 -6.81
N GLU A 94 -19.55 -20.66 -7.85
CA GLU A 94 -20.83 -20.83 -8.53
C GLU A 94 -21.90 -21.03 -7.44
N ILE A 95 -22.82 -20.07 -7.33
CA ILE A 95 -24.05 -20.18 -6.54
C ILE A 95 -25.20 -20.49 -7.48
#